data_AF-A0A1L9P302-F1
#
_entry.id   AF-A0A1L9P302-F1
#
_cell.length_a   1.000
_cell.length_b   1.000
_cell.length_c   1.000
_cell.angle_alpha   90.00
_cell.angle_beta   90.00
_cell.angle_gamma   90.00
#
_symmetry.space_group_name_H-M   'P 1'
#
loop_
_entity.id
_entity.type
_entity.pdbx_description
1 polymer ?
#
loop_
_entity_poly.entity_id
_entity_poly.type
_entity_poly.pdbx_seq_one_letter_code
_entity_poly.pdbx_strand_id
1 'polypeptide(L)'
;MRLNFSELPTPTLSRQNTSVPPRHHYRASTHPHLLSSRHKPRRWPLVFRFIKGAIHGAILVYVLFHAAFTAFVVCLDRYVFDSVGLPNTIIPSLSIVVGLMLVFRNQTSYNRFWDGRNGMTALHTTIRNLVRTILTNGYNTAHPPTGAERADIERTVRILMAIPFAVKNHLRAEWGAAFAFGGLPGLIGSDLSQTGAAVYNPVYAGLLPAELDGYEDEGLGLPFQLTFFVDGFIRRGVERGWFHAPGASQMQAQLNALMDAFGKMETIRLTPIPVAHLIHQKQVLALYGCVLPFAMVDDMGWWTVPIVSLVIFTLYGIEGIGSQLEDPFGYDRNDIKMDALVGDAKTEIDVVLAEWRRVMEMADGGYRAHESNSNADGNHEGSGDGLVAEKGFAMPDMFLRSRVRMPGQP
;
A
#
# COMPACT_ATOMS: atom_id res chain seq x y z
N MET A 1 62.69 12.06 -30.92
CA MET A 1 63.27 13.40 -30.71
C MET A 1 62.62 13.98 -29.46
N ARG A 2 63.32 13.91 -28.32
CA ARG A 2 62.93 14.53 -27.05
C ARG A 2 63.46 15.96 -27.06
N LEU A 3 62.67 16.92 -26.60
CA LEU A 3 63.18 18.21 -26.16
C LEU A 3 62.89 18.35 -24.66
N ASN A 4 63.98 18.16 -23.89
CA ASN A 4 64.13 18.64 -22.54
C ASN A 4 64.25 20.17 -22.57
N PHE A 5 63.63 20.83 -21.59
CA PHE A 5 64.14 22.10 -21.07
C PHE A 5 64.65 21.85 -19.66
N SER A 6 65.95 22.09 -19.46
CA SER A 6 66.64 22.35 -18.19
C SER A 6 66.13 23.67 -17.59
N GLU A 7 66.06 23.90 -16.27
CA GLU A 7 67.18 24.02 -15.31
C GLU A 7 66.78 23.79 -13.84
N LEU A 8 67.80 23.65 -12.96
CA LEU A 8 67.80 23.31 -11.52
C LEU A 8 67.70 24.55 -10.58
N PRO A 9 68.03 24.50 -9.27
CA PRO A 9 67.10 24.43 -8.13
C PRO A 9 67.13 25.69 -7.22
N THR A 10 66.02 26.01 -6.56
CA THR A 10 66.06 26.94 -5.41
C THR A 10 65.39 26.30 -4.19
N PRO A 11 66.14 26.01 -3.11
CA PRO A 11 65.59 25.51 -1.87
C PRO A 11 65.26 26.70 -0.96
N THR A 12 63.99 26.95 -0.66
CA THR A 12 63.61 27.86 0.43
C THR A 12 62.41 27.33 1.21
N LEU A 13 62.74 26.74 2.35
CA LEU A 13 62.09 26.82 3.66
C LEU A 13 60.59 26.56 3.77
N SER A 14 60.32 25.40 4.37
CA SER A 14 59.19 25.00 5.22
C SER A 14 58.03 25.99 5.38
N ARG A 15 56.88 25.63 4.82
CA ARG A 15 55.59 25.96 5.41
C ARG A 15 54.95 24.66 5.87
N GLN A 16 55.02 24.40 7.19
CA GLN A 16 54.12 23.44 7.83
C GLN A 16 52.69 23.95 7.62
N ASN A 17 52.03 23.46 6.58
CA ASN A 17 50.58 23.50 6.50
C ASN A 17 50.09 22.13 6.96
N THR A 18 49.60 22.11 8.19
CA THR A 18 48.72 21.07 8.73
C THR A 18 47.49 20.95 7.84
N SER A 19 47.55 20.09 6.83
CA SER A 19 46.37 19.65 6.09
C SER A 19 45.65 18.60 6.93
N VAL A 20 44.67 19.05 7.70
CA VAL A 20 43.61 18.17 8.20
C VAL A 20 42.98 17.51 6.96
N PRO A 21 42.95 16.18 6.84
CA PRO A 21 42.32 15.55 5.68
C PRO A 21 40.82 15.86 5.71
N PRO A 22 40.19 16.19 4.56
CA PRO A 22 38.76 16.39 4.51
C PRO A 22 38.10 15.05 4.87
N ARG A 23 37.40 15.01 6.01
CA ARG A 23 36.54 13.89 6.37
C ARG A 23 35.37 13.86 5.38
N HIS A 24 35.58 13.18 4.26
CA HIS A 24 34.51 12.90 3.31
C HIS A 24 33.40 12.09 4.02
N HIS A 25 32.17 12.58 3.91
CA HIS A 25 30.98 11.88 4.33
C HIS A 25 30.92 10.53 3.61
N TYR A 26 31.24 9.43 4.31
CA TYR A 26 30.81 8.11 3.85
C TYR A 26 29.30 8.04 4.00
N ARG A 27 28.58 8.41 2.94
CA ARG A 27 27.17 8.04 2.78
C ARG A 27 27.16 6.53 2.63
N ALA A 28 26.71 5.82 3.67
CA ALA A 28 26.31 4.43 3.50
C ALA A 28 25.32 4.38 2.33
N SER A 29 25.45 3.40 1.43
CA SER A 29 24.53 3.24 0.30
C SER A 29 23.12 3.02 0.85
N THR A 30 22.31 4.07 0.87
CA THR A 30 20.91 3.99 1.26
C THR A 30 20.10 3.68 0.03
N HIS A 31 19.39 2.56 0.07
CA HIS A 31 18.49 2.14 -0.98
C HIS A 31 17.06 2.23 -0.42
N PRO A 32 16.29 3.29 -0.75
CA PRO A 32 14.96 3.53 -0.18
C PRO A 32 13.96 2.37 -0.37
N HIS A 33 14.23 1.47 -1.31
CA HIS A 33 13.40 0.30 -1.62
C HIS A 33 14.06 -1.04 -1.25
N LEU A 34 15.14 -1.05 -0.48
CA LEU A 34 15.81 -2.31 -0.10
C LEU A 34 14.96 -3.18 0.82
N LEU A 35 14.19 -2.54 1.70
CA LEU A 35 13.25 -3.21 2.60
C LEU A 35 11.82 -3.24 2.02
N SER A 36 11.63 -2.77 0.79
CA SER A 36 10.34 -2.87 0.11
C SER A 36 10.12 -4.31 -0.32
N SER A 37 9.12 -4.97 0.27
CA SER A 37 8.70 -6.31 -0.10
C SER A 37 8.21 -6.40 -1.57
N ARG A 38 7.83 -5.25 -2.15
CA ARG A 38 7.43 -5.12 -3.55
C ARG A 38 8.65 -5.09 -4.47
N HIS A 39 9.00 -6.24 -5.04
CA HIS A 39 9.99 -6.34 -6.11
C HIS A 39 9.37 -6.71 -7.45
N LYS A 40 9.90 -6.12 -8.52
CA LYS A 40 9.58 -6.47 -9.90
C LYS A 40 10.61 -7.51 -10.36
N PRO A 41 10.24 -8.80 -10.53
CA PRO A 41 11.20 -9.82 -10.93
C PRO A 41 11.79 -9.50 -12.31
N ARG A 42 13.06 -9.88 -12.53
CA ARG A 42 13.73 -9.81 -13.84
C ARG A 42 12.93 -10.63 -14.87
N ARG A 43 12.74 -10.05 -16.06
CA ARG A 43 11.69 -10.42 -17.01
C ARG A 43 12.19 -11.41 -18.07
N TRP A 44 11.60 -12.59 -18.11
CA TRP A 44 11.43 -13.34 -19.36
C TRP A 44 10.43 -12.56 -20.23
N PRO A 45 10.57 -12.49 -21.58
CA PRO A 45 9.53 -11.97 -22.46
C PRO A 45 8.14 -12.50 -22.10
N LEU A 46 7.19 -11.58 -21.86
CA LEU A 46 5.85 -11.89 -21.34
C LEU A 46 5.05 -12.83 -22.24
N VAL A 47 5.30 -12.79 -23.56
CA VAL A 47 4.64 -13.63 -24.55
C VAL A 47 4.86 -15.13 -24.32
N PHE A 48 5.96 -15.53 -23.69
CA PHE A 48 6.28 -16.94 -23.44
C PHE A 48 5.82 -17.44 -22.06
N ARG A 49 5.14 -16.60 -21.27
CA ARG A 49 4.76 -16.92 -19.89
C ARG A 49 3.34 -17.48 -19.84
N PHE A 50 3.19 -18.77 -20.13
CA PHE A 50 1.89 -19.45 -20.17
C PHE A 50 1.37 -19.94 -18.80
N ILE A 51 2.23 -20.06 -17.78
CA ILE A 51 1.90 -20.79 -16.54
C ILE A 51 1.62 -19.88 -15.32
N LYS A 52 2.43 -18.83 -15.09
CA LYS A 52 2.33 -18.04 -13.83
C LYS A 52 1.59 -16.73 -14.03
N GLY A 53 0.36 -16.60 -13.52
CA GLY A 53 -0.42 -15.34 -13.56
C GLY A 53 -1.01 -15.04 -14.94
N ALA A 54 -1.10 -16.07 -15.78
CA ALA A 54 -1.66 -16.00 -17.12
C ALA A 54 -3.08 -16.57 -17.08
N ILE A 55 -3.99 -15.99 -17.86
CA ILE A 55 -5.41 -16.39 -17.92
C ILE A 55 -5.62 -17.67 -18.73
N HIS A 56 -4.61 -18.06 -19.51
CA HIS A 56 -4.60 -19.22 -20.39
C HIS A 56 -5.13 -20.50 -19.73
N GLY A 57 -4.77 -20.77 -18.47
CA GLY A 57 -5.27 -21.96 -17.75
C GLY A 57 -6.77 -21.93 -17.46
N ALA A 58 -7.34 -20.75 -17.19
CA ALA A 58 -8.77 -20.59 -16.90
C ALA A 58 -9.63 -20.68 -18.16
N ILE A 59 -9.09 -20.26 -19.32
CA ILE A 59 -9.82 -20.25 -20.59
C ILE A 59 -9.61 -21.50 -21.44
N LEU A 60 -8.59 -22.31 -21.14
CA LEU A 60 -8.22 -23.48 -21.93
C LEU A 60 -9.39 -24.45 -22.10
N VAL A 61 -10.17 -24.69 -21.04
CA VAL A 61 -11.36 -25.55 -21.09
C VAL A 61 -12.37 -25.01 -22.10
N TYR A 62 -12.64 -23.71 -22.11
CA TYR A 62 -13.58 -23.10 -23.07
C TYR A 62 -13.06 -23.21 -24.51
N VAL A 63 -11.76 -22.97 -24.72
CA VAL A 63 -11.13 -23.10 -26.04
C VAL A 63 -11.24 -24.54 -26.54
N LEU A 64 -10.94 -25.53 -25.70
CA LEU A 64 -11.01 -26.95 -26.06
C LEU A 64 -12.45 -27.39 -26.37
N PHE A 65 -13.44 -26.94 -25.58
CA PHE A 65 -14.85 -27.24 -25.87
C PHE A 65 -15.31 -26.64 -27.20
N HIS A 66 -14.96 -25.39 -27.49
CA HIS A 66 -15.29 -24.77 -28.77
C HIS A 66 -14.52 -25.43 -29.93
N ALA A 67 -13.26 -25.81 -29.73
CA ALA A 67 -12.48 -26.52 -30.75
C ALA A 67 -13.10 -27.89 -31.08
N ALA A 68 -13.51 -28.64 -30.06
CA ALA A 68 -14.20 -29.93 -30.22
C ALA A 68 -15.56 -29.76 -30.91
N PHE A 69 -16.34 -28.75 -30.51
CA PHE A 69 -17.61 -28.42 -31.16
C PHE A 69 -17.41 -28.00 -32.62
N THR A 70 -16.38 -27.20 -32.90
CA THR A 70 -16.03 -26.79 -34.27
C THR A 70 -15.65 -28.00 -35.11
N ALA A 71 -14.84 -28.91 -34.58
CA ALA A 71 -14.47 -30.14 -35.28
C ALA A 71 -15.68 -31.03 -35.56
N PHE A 72 -16.65 -31.08 -34.63
CA PHE A 72 -17.92 -31.76 -34.84
C PHE A 72 -18.73 -31.12 -35.98
N VAL A 73 -18.86 -29.79 -36.02
CA VAL A 73 -19.55 -29.08 -37.11
C VAL A 73 -18.88 -29.33 -38.46
N VAL A 74 -17.55 -29.24 -38.53
CA VAL A 74 -16.78 -29.56 -39.75
C VAL A 74 -16.99 -31.01 -40.19
N CYS A 75 -17.09 -31.95 -39.25
CA CYS A 75 -17.37 -33.35 -39.57
C CYS A 75 -18.76 -33.53 -40.17
N LEU A 76 -19.78 -32.87 -39.60
CA LEU A 76 -21.14 -32.90 -40.13
C LEU A 76 -21.21 -32.33 -41.55
N ASP A 77 -20.56 -31.19 -41.77
CA ASP A 77 -20.48 -30.53 -43.07
C ASP A 77 -19.78 -31.37 -44.14
N ARG A 78 -18.70 -32.06 -43.76
CA ARG A 78 -17.84 -32.78 -44.72
C ARG A 78 -18.34 -34.18 -45.07
N TYR A 79 -19.02 -34.84 -44.12
CA TYR A 79 -19.30 -36.28 -44.21
C TYR A 79 -20.79 -36.65 -44.11
N VAL A 80 -21.66 -35.76 -43.63
CA VAL A 80 -23.06 -36.09 -43.36
C VAL A 80 -24.03 -35.27 -44.22
N PHE A 81 -23.81 -33.97 -44.33
CA PHE A 81 -24.67 -33.04 -45.07
C PHE A 81 -23.93 -32.44 -46.26
N ASP A 82 -24.67 -31.86 -47.21
CA ASP A 82 -24.06 -31.15 -48.35
C ASP A 82 -23.48 -29.78 -47.96
N SER A 83 -24.13 -29.11 -47.00
CA SER A 83 -23.61 -27.95 -46.28
C SER A 83 -24.47 -27.70 -45.03
N VAL A 84 -23.82 -27.38 -43.91
CA VAL A 84 -24.49 -26.86 -42.70
C VAL A 84 -24.20 -25.37 -42.50
N GLY A 85 -23.63 -24.73 -43.51
CA GLY A 85 -23.12 -23.38 -43.45
C GLY A 85 -24.19 -22.31 -43.26
N LEU A 86 -23.79 -21.23 -42.58
CA LEU A 86 -24.58 -20.00 -42.45
C LEU A 86 -23.90 -18.87 -43.24
N PRO A 87 -24.66 -17.85 -43.68
CA PRO A 87 -24.08 -16.71 -44.37
C PRO A 87 -23.00 -15.99 -43.54
N ASN A 88 -21.82 -15.79 -44.13
CA ASN A 88 -20.69 -15.07 -43.53
C ASN A 88 -21.02 -13.64 -43.04
N THR A 89 -22.09 -13.04 -43.57
CA THR A 89 -22.58 -11.71 -43.17
C THR A 89 -23.07 -11.65 -41.72
N ILE A 90 -23.30 -12.79 -41.07
CA ILE A 90 -23.65 -12.89 -39.64
C ILE A 90 -22.44 -12.57 -38.74
N ILE A 91 -21.20 -12.82 -39.20
CA ILE A 91 -20.01 -12.61 -38.37
C ILE A 91 -19.84 -11.13 -37.99
N PRO A 92 -19.81 -10.15 -38.93
CA PRO A 92 -19.56 -8.75 -38.58
C PRO A 92 -20.60 -8.18 -37.60
N SER A 93 -21.88 -8.51 -37.77
CA SER A 93 -22.96 -7.97 -36.93
C SER A 93 -22.87 -8.48 -35.49
N LEU A 94 -22.67 -9.79 -35.29
CA LEU A 94 -22.49 -10.35 -33.95
C LEU A 94 -21.15 -9.95 -33.31
N SER A 95 -20.09 -9.83 -34.12
CA SER A 95 -18.76 -9.43 -33.62
C SER A 95 -18.75 -8.04 -33.01
N ILE A 96 -19.47 -7.08 -33.61
CA ILE A 96 -19.59 -5.72 -33.07
C ILE A 96 -20.25 -5.75 -31.69
N VAL A 97 -21.35 -6.49 -31.54
CA VAL A 97 -22.09 -6.58 -30.27
C VAL A 97 -21.23 -7.23 -29.18
N VAL A 98 -20.60 -8.37 -29.48
CA VAL A 98 -19.72 -9.08 -28.53
C VAL A 98 -18.51 -8.24 -28.17
N GLY A 99 -17.87 -7.60 -29.16
CA GLY A 99 -16.70 -6.76 -28.95
C GLY A 99 -17.00 -5.57 -28.04
N LEU A 100 -18.09 -4.84 -28.31
CA LEU A 100 -18.53 -3.70 -27.50
C LEU A 100 -18.84 -4.12 -26.06
N MET A 101 -19.53 -5.24 -25.88
CA MET A 101 -19.87 -5.77 -24.56
C MET A 101 -18.62 -6.17 -23.74
N LEU A 102 -17.63 -6.79 -24.39
CA LEU A 102 -16.35 -7.13 -23.76
C LEU A 102 -15.55 -5.89 -23.35
N VAL A 103 -15.50 -4.88 -24.21
CA VAL A 103 -14.81 -3.61 -23.91
C VAL A 103 -15.43 -2.93 -22.70
N PHE A 104 -16.76 -2.78 -22.66
CA PHE A 104 -17.41 -2.12 -21.53
C PHE A 104 -17.18 -2.84 -20.20
N ARG A 105 -17.30 -4.18 -20.19
CA ARG A 105 -17.00 -4.95 -18.98
C ARG A 105 -15.55 -4.80 -18.53
N ASN A 106 -14.60 -4.89 -19.47
CA ASN A 106 -13.20 -4.80 -19.13
C ASN A 106 -12.86 -3.40 -18.60
N GLN A 107 -13.47 -2.35 -19.17
CA GLN A 107 -13.33 -1.00 -18.66
C GLN A 107 -13.86 -0.86 -17.23
N THR A 108 -15.06 -1.39 -16.93
CA THR A 108 -15.62 -1.37 -15.58
C THR A 108 -14.74 -2.11 -14.58
N SER A 109 -14.24 -3.29 -14.96
CA SER A 109 -13.36 -4.10 -14.10
C SER A 109 -12.01 -3.41 -13.86
N TYR A 110 -11.44 -2.81 -14.91
CA TYR A 110 -10.22 -2.01 -14.82
C TYR A 110 -10.38 -0.79 -13.89
N ASN A 111 -11.51 -0.07 -14.00
CA ASN A 111 -11.79 1.07 -13.12
C ASN A 111 -11.84 0.64 -11.65
N ARG A 112 -12.51 -0.47 -11.33
CA ARG A 112 -12.55 -1.02 -9.96
C ARG A 112 -11.15 -1.34 -9.44
N PHE A 113 -10.31 -1.98 -10.26
CA PHE A 113 -8.92 -2.26 -9.89
C PHE A 113 -8.11 -0.97 -9.64
N TRP A 114 -8.22 -0.02 -10.55
CA TRP A 114 -7.49 1.25 -10.47
C TRP A 114 -7.92 2.08 -9.27
N ASP A 115 -9.22 2.16 -9.00
CA ASP A 115 -9.78 2.89 -7.87
C ASP A 115 -9.42 2.22 -6.53
N GLY A 116 -9.41 0.88 -6.46
CA GLY A 116 -8.92 0.17 -5.29
C GLY A 116 -7.45 0.49 -4.98
N ARG A 117 -6.60 0.56 -6.01
CA ARG A 117 -5.19 0.97 -5.88
C ARG A 117 -5.07 2.42 -5.41
N ASN A 118 -5.88 3.32 -5.95
CA ASN A 118 -5.88 4.73 -5.57
C ASN A 118 -6.34 4.89 -4.12
N GLY A 119 -7.35 4.15 -3.68
CA GLY A 119 -7.82 4.09 -2.29
C GLY A 119 -6.70 3.69 -1.33
N MET A 120 -5.98 2.62 -1.62
CA MET A 120 -4.82 2.20 -0.81
C MET A 120 -3.69 3.21 -0.78
N THR A 121 -3.47 3.92 -1.89
CA THR A 121 -2.45 4.98 -1.98
C THR A 121 -2.87 6.20 -1.15
N ALA A 122 -4.14 6.59 -1.22
CA ALA A 122 -4.70 7.68 -0.44
C ALA A 122 -4.63 7.38 1.05
N LEU A 123 -5.06 6.17 1.47
CA LEU A 123 -4.96 5.67 2.83
C LEU A 123 -3.54 5.79 3.39
N HIS A 124 -2.54 5.30 2.66
CA HIS A 124 -1.15 5.37 3.12
C HIS A 124 -0.64 6.82 3.18
N THR A 125 -1.06 7.68 2.25
CA THR A 125 -0.63 9.08 2.19
C THR A 125 -1.18 9.88 3.36
N THR A 126 -2.47 9.72 3.70
CA THR A 126 -3.08 10.40 4.85
C THR A 126 -2.45 9.97 6.16
N ILE A 127 -2.14 8.67 6.31
CA ILE A 127 -1.41 8.15 7.49
C ILE A 127 -0.03 8.78 7.62
N ARG A 128 0.76 8.85 6.54
CA ARG A 128 2.08 9.52 6.57
C ARG A 128 1.97 10.98 6.97
N ASN A 129 0.97 11.69 6.44
CA ASN A 129 0.73 13.08 6.79
C ASN A 129 0.38 13.25 8.27
N LEU A 130 -0.53 12.42 8.79
CA LEU A 130 -0.91 12.42 10.20
C LEU A 130 0.28 12.10 11.10
N VAL A 131 1.01 11.01 10.84
CA VAL A 131 2.21 10.64 11.61
C VAL A 131 3.23 11.78 11.63
N ARG A 132 3.52 12.38 10.46
CA ARG A 132 4.45 13.51 10.38
C ARG A 132 3.98 14.69 11.24
N THR A 133 2.75 15.14 11.08
CA THR A 133 2.22 16.29 11.82
C THR A 133 2.15 16.02 13.33
N ILE A 134 1.75 14.83 13.74
CA ILE A 134 1.69 14.43 15.16
C ILE A 134 3.08 14.44 15.78
N LEU A 135 4.06 13.81 15.13
CA LEU A 135 5.41 13.69 15.68
C LEU A 135 6.18 15.01 15.69
N THR A 136 5.95 15.90 14.71
CA THR A 136 6.64 17.19 14.66
C THR A 136 6.01 18.25 15.54
N ASN A 137 4.70 18.19 15.79
CA ASN A 137 3.97 19.27 16.47
C ASN A 137 3.38 18.86 17.83
N GLY A 138 3.46 17.59 18.22
CA GLY A 138 2.93 17.07 19.48
C GLY A 138 3.79 17.41 20.69
N TYR A 139 4.00 18.69 20.98
CA TYR A 139 4.72 19.14 22.18
C TYR A 139 4.36 20.59 22.55
N ASN A 140 4.69 20.99 23.78
CA ASN A 140 4.58 22.37 24.23
C ASN A 140 5.95 23.06 24.13
N THR A 141 5.98 24.32 23.72
CA THR A 141 7.23 25.11 23.70
C THR A 141 7.75 25.47 25.09
N ALA A 142 6.99 25.22 26.17
CA ALA A 142 7.45 25.48 27.53
C ALA A 142 8.36 24.37 28.08
N HIS A 143 8.06 23.10 27.78
CA HIS A 143 8.76 21.95 28.35
C HIS A 143 8.72 20.76 27.38
N PRO A 144 9.70 19.83 27.46
CA PRO A 144 9.61 18.58 26.74
C PRO A 144 8.32 17.80 27.10
N PRO A 145 7.80 16.96 26.19
CA PRO A 145 6.62 16.16 26.50
C PRO A 145 6.91 15.21 27.66
N THR A 146 5.97 15.14 28.60
CA THR A 146 6.00 14.23 29.76
C THR A 146 5.91 12.76 29.32
N GLY A 147 6.25 11.83 30.22
CA GLY A 147 6.19 10.40 29.91
C GLY A 147 4.79 9.93 29.47
N ALA A 148 3.73 10.46 30.07
CA ALA A 148 2.35 10.15 29.70
C ALA A 148 1.98 10.70 28.31
N GLU A 149 2.44 11.92 27.99
CA GLU A 149 2.24 12.53 26.67
C GLU A 149 2.98 11.77 25.57
N ARG A 150 4.22 11.33 25.84
CA ARG A 150 4.98 10.48 24.91
C ARG A 150 4.27 9.15 24.66
N ALA A 151 3.72 8.53 25.69
CA ALA A 151 2.95 7.30 25.56
C ALA A 151 1.67 7.49 24.74
N ASP A 152 0.97 8.63 24.89
CA ASP A 152 -0.23 8.97 24.11
C ASP A 152 0.09 9.19 22.61
N ILE A 153 1.19 9.89 22.32
CA ILE A 153 1.72 10.08 20.95
C ILE A 153 2.06 8.72 20.34
N GLU A 154 2.84 7.91 21.05
CA GLU A 154 3.25 6.59 20.56
C GLU A 154 2.05 5.67 20.32
N ARG A 155 1.09 5.64 21.25
CA ARG A 155 -0.17 4.89 21.09
C ARG A 155 -0.90 5.32 19.82
N THR A 156 -1.01 6.62 19.58
CA THR A 156 -1.70 7.15 18.40
C THR A 156 -0.98 6.78 17.10
N VAL A 157 0.35 6.84 17.06
CA VAL A 157 1.14 6.42 15.89
C VAL A 157 1.01 4.91 15.66
N ARG A 158 0.99 4.09 16.72
CA ARG A 158 0.73 2.64 16.60
C ARG A 158 -0.65 2.33 16.04
N ILE A 159 -1.67 3.08 16.47
CA ILE A 159 -3.03 2.97 15.89
C ILE A 159 -3.03 3.35 14.41
N LEU A 160 -2.35 4.45 14.04
CA LEU A 160 -2.20 4.83 12.62
C LEU A 160 -1.47 3.76 11.79
N MET A 161 -0.51 3.03 12.38
CA MET A 161 0.11 1.85 11.75
C MET A 161 -0.83 0.65 11.68
N ALA A 162 -1.78 0.52 12.61
CA ALA A 162 -2.75 -0.58 12.66
C ALA A 162 -3.88 -0.41 11.63
N ILE A 163 -4.27 0.83 11.28
CA ILE A 163 -5.37 1.09 10.36
C ILE A 163 -5.23 0.38 9.00
N PRO A 164 -4.07 0.39 8.31
CA PRO A 164 -3.92 -0.35 7.05
C PRO A 164 -4.13 -1.86 7.17
N PHE A 165 -3.74 -2.46 8.31
CA PHE A 165 -4.04 -3.86 8.59
C PHE A 165 -5.54 -4.06 8.82
N ALA A 166 -6.19 -3.18 9.60
CA ALA A 166 -7.62 -3.24 9.83
C ALA A 166 -8.40 -3.14 8.51
N VAL A 167 -8.02 -2.21 7.62
CA VAL A 167 -8.66 -2.03 6.31
C VAL A 167 -8.47 -3.27 5.44
N LYS A 168 -7.25 -3.82 5.38
CA LYS A 168 -6.98 -5.07 4.65
C LYS A 168 -7.89 -6.20 5.17
N ASN A 169 -7.91 -6.37 6.48
CA ASN A 169 -8.65 -7.43 7.14
C ASN A 169 -10.16 -7.30 6.88
N HIS A 170 -10.70 -6.08 7.01
CA HIS A 170 -12.10 -5.77 6.70
C HIS A 170 -12.45 -6.11 5.24
N LEU A 171 -11.64 -5.65 4.28
CA LEU A 171 -11.88 -5.91 2.85
C LEU A 171 -11.77 -7.40 2.49
N ARG A 172 -11.00 -8.19 3.24
CA ARG A 172 -10.80 -9.63 3.03
C ARG A 172 -11.66 -10.53 3.93
N ALA A 173 -12.49 -9.94 4.80
CA ALA A 173 -13.22 -10.67 5.84
C ALA A 173 -12.30 -11.53 6.74
N GLU A 174 -11.11 -11.01 7.07
CA GLU A 174 -10.17 -11.59 8.04
C GLU A 174 -10.49 -11.04 9.44
N TRP A 175 -11.53 -11.55 10.08
CA TRP A 175 -11.94 -11.14 11.43
C TRP A 175 -11.08 -11.82 12.51
N GLY A 176 -10.99 -11.23 13.71
CA GLY A 176 -10.46 -11.95 14.89
C GLY A 176 -9.19 -11.41 15.56
N ALA A 177 -8.56 -10.34 15.06
CA ALA A 177 -7.37 -9.79 15.71
C ALA A 177 -7.66 -9.14 17.07
N ALA A 178 -8.84 -8.49 17.21
CA ALA A 178 -9.29 -7.90 18.48
C ALA A 178 -9.71 -8.98 19.50
N PHE A 179 -10.34 -10.07 19.04
CA PHE A 179 -10.78 -11.18 19.90
C PHE A 179 -9.62 -11.92 20.59
N ALA A 180 -8.40 -11.84 20.06
CA ALA A 180 -7.21 -12.43 20.69
C ALA A 180 -6.79 -11.73 22.00
N PHE A 181 -7.22 -10.49 22.23
CA PHE A 181 -6.86 -9.70 23.42
C PHE A 181 -7.83 -9.89 24.61
N GLY A 182 -9.00 -10.52 24.41
CA GLY A 182 -10.06 -10.69 25.42
C GLY A 182 -9.82 -11.76 26.50
N GLY A 183 -8.62 -12.30 26.65
CA GLY A 183 -8.22 -13.09 27.83
C GLY A 183 -8.96 -14.42 28.10
N LEU A 184 -9.79 -14.92 27.18
CA LEU A 184 -10.46 -16.22 27.30
C LEU A 184 -9.76 -17.29 26.45
N PRO A 185 -8.78 -18.05 27.00
CA PRO A 185 -8.21 -19.20 26.31
C PRO A 185 -9.29 -20.29 26.21
N GLY A 186 -9.90 -20.44 25.03
CA GLY A 186 -10.86 -21.51 24.76
C GLY A 186 -12.15 -21.10 24.04
N LEU A 187 -12.44 -19.80 23.90
CA LEU A 187 -13.51 -19.32 23.03
C LEU A 187 -12.93 -19.02 21.64
N ILE A 188 -12.53 -20.07 20.91
CA ILE A 188 -12.36 -19.98 19.45
C ILE A 188 -13.80 -19.86 18.90
N GLY A 189 -14.32 -18.64 18.96
CA GLY A 189 -15.65 -18.27 18.48
C GLY A 189 -15.75 -18.57 17.00
N SER A 190 -16.81 -19.28 16.66
CA SER A 190 -17.03 -20.03 15.44
C SER A 190 -17.50 -19.20 14.24
N ASP A 191 -16.97 -17.99 14.03
CA ASP A 191 -17.22 -17.27 12.78
C ASP A 191 -16.01 -17.38 11.84
N LEU A 192 -16.07 -18.52 11.15
CA LEU A 192 -15.18 -18.97 10.11
C LEU A 192 -15.14 -17.97 8.94
N SER A 193 -13.93 -17.65 8.47
CA SER A 193 -13.77 -17.32 7.05
C SER A 193 -14.31 -18.49 6.22
N GLN A 194 -14.80 -18.25 4.99
CA GLN A 194 -15.21 -19.33 4.08
C GLN A 194 -14.11 -20.40 3.84
N THR A 195 -12.89 -20.18 4.31
CA THR A 195 -11.72 -21.08 4.22
C THR A 195 -11.13 -21.52 5.57
N GLY A 196 -11.74 -21.19 6.72
CA GLY A 196 -11.44 -21.81 8.01
C GLY A 196 -10.06 -21.52 8.63
N ALA A 197 -9.46 -20.35 8.38
CA ALA A 197 -8.23 -19.94 9.07
C ALA A 197 -8.36 -18.50 9.57
N ALA A 198 -8.53 -18.34 10.89
CA ALA A 198 -8.25 -17.07 11.56
C ALA A 198 -6.74 -16.83 11.46
N VAL A 199 -6.32 -15.91 10.58
CA VAL A 199 -4.90 -15.56 10.44
C VAL A 199 -4.55 -14.60 11.58
N TYR A 200 -4.29 -15.15 12.76
CA TYR A 200 -3.73 -14.38 13.86
C TYR A 200 -2.38 -13.80 13.43
N ASN A 201 -2.31 -12.48 13.31
CA ASN A 201 -1.07 -11.77 13.01
C ASN A 201 -0.56 -11.11 14.30
N PRO A 202 0.47 -11.67 14.96
CA PRO A 202 0.98 -11.14 16.23
C PRO A 202 1.56 -9.72 16.09
N VAL A 203 2.06 -9.38 14.90
CA VAL A 203 2.58 -8.05 14.61
C VAL A 203 1.44 -7.04 14.59
N TYR A 204 0.31 -7.39 13.98
CA TYR A 204 -0.87 -6.52 13.96
C TYR A 204 -1.50 -6.40 15.36
N ALA A 205 -1.65 -7.52 16.08
CA ALA A 205 -2.18 -7.52 17.44
C ALA A 205 -1.36 -6.61 18.37
N GLY A 206 -0.03 -6.62 18.27
CA GLY A 206 0.85 -5.75 19.06
C GLY A 206 0.77 -4.24 18.74
N LEU A 207 0.05 -3.84 17.69
CA LEU A 207 -0.19 -2.43 17.34
C LEU A 207 -1.50 -1.90 17.95
N LEU A 208 -2.44 -2.78 18.28
CA LEU A 208 -3.72 -2.39 18.85
C LEU A 208 -3.56 -2.00 20.33
N PRO A 209 -4.39 -1.07 20.85
CA PRO A 209 -4.45 -0.81 22.28
C PRO A 209 -4.80 -2.07 23.07
N ALA A 210 -4.15 -2.28 24.22
CA ALA A 210 -4.37 -3.48 25.04
C ALA A 210 -5.80 -3.61 25.59
N GLU A 211 -6.51 -2.48 25.73
CA GLU A 211 -7.88 -2.38 26.25
C GLU A 211 -8.91 -2.22 25.11
N LEU A 212 -8.55 -2.55 23.87
CA LEU A 212 -9.46 -2.41 22.74
C LEU A 212 -10.43 -3.58 22.67
N ASP A 213 -11.70 -3.33 22.98
CA ASP A 213 -12.80 -4.23 22.64
C ASP A 213 -13.22 -4.00 21.19
N GLY A 214 -13.20 -5.05 20.37
CA GLY A 214 -13.68 -4.99 18.98
C GLY A 214 -15.19 -5.24 18.93
N TYR A 215 -15.90 -4.45 18.12
CA TYR A 215 -17.35 -4.55 17.89
C TYR A 215 -17.69 -4.99 16.45
N GLU A 216 -16.78 -5.76 15.83
CA GLU A 216 -16.95 -6.21 14.44
C GLU A 216 -18.15 -7.16 14.29
N ASP A 217 -18.49 -7.90 15.34
CA ASP A 217 -19.67 -8.76 15.46
C ASP A 217 -20.98 -7.98 15.56
N GLU A 218 -20.95 -6.78 16.14
CA GLU A 218 -22.07 -5.84 16.16
C GLU A 218 -22.20 -5.02 14.86
N GLY A 219 -21.31 -5.26 13.89
CA GLY A 219 -21.30 -4.59 12.58
C GLY A 219 -20.49 -3.29 12.54
N LEU A 220 -19.72 -2.97 13.59
CA LEU A 220 -18.81 -1.83 13.59
C LEU A 220 -17.45 -2.24 13.02
N GLY A 221 -17.15 -1.80 11.80
CA GLY A 221 -15.84 -2.04 11.19
C GLY A 221 -14.69 -1.44 12.02
N LEU A 222 -13.70 -2.26 12.36
CA LEU A 222 -12.53 -1.85 13.12
C LEU A 222 -11.77 -0.65 12.54
N PRO A 223 -11.61 -0.47 11.21
CA PRO A 223 -11.00 0.73 10.65
C PRO A 223 -11.67 2.02 11.12
N PHE A 224 -12.99 2.03 11.19
CA PHE A 224 -13.76 3.18 11.65
C PHE A 224 -13.59 3.39 13.16
N GLN A 225 -13.66 2.32 13.96
CA GLN A 225 -13.46 2.39 15.41
C GLN A 225 -12.08 2.99 15.77
N LEU A 226 -11.03 2.62 15.03
CA LEU A 226 -9.68 3.16 15.26
C LEU A 226 -9.58 4.67 15.02
N THR A 227 -10.44 5.26 14.17
CA THR A 227 -10.43 6.70 13.92
C THR A 227 -10.83 7.53 15.15
N PHE A 228 -11.67 7.00 16.05
CA PHE A 228 -12.07 7.69 17.28
C PHE A 228 -10.88 7.96 18.21
N PHE A 229 -9.89 7.06 18.24
CA PHE A 229 -8.68 7.27 19.03
C PHE A 229 -7.82 8.39 18.46
N VAL A 230 -7.74 8.49 17.12
CA VAL A 230 -7.00 9.55 16.43
C VAL A 230 -7.69 10.90 16.63
N ASP A 231 -9.02 10.95 16.48
CA ASP A 231 -9.83 12.14 16.72
C ASP A 231 -9.70 12.62 18.19
N GLY A 232 -9.80 11.69 19.14
CA GLY A 232 -9.59 11.97 20.56
C GLY A 232 -8.19 12.50 20.87
N PHE A 233 -7.15 12.01 20.18
CA PHE A 233 -5.79 12.56 20.30
C PHE A 233 -5.71 14.00 19.79
N ILE A 234 -6.31 14.30 18.63
CA ILE A 234 -6.35 15.66 18.08
C ILE A 234 -7.01 16.61 19.07
N ARG A 235 -8.17 16.22 19.64
CA ARG A 235 -8.87 17.02 20.65
C ARG A 235 -7.99 17.29 21.89
N ARG A 236 -7.39 16.25 22.46
CA ARG A 236 -6.46 16.39 23.61
C ARG A 236 -5.27 17.28 23.26
N GLY A 237 -4.74 17.19 22.04
CA GLY A 237 -3.65 18.04 21.59
C GLY A 237 -4.01 19.53 21.52
N VAL A 238 -5.26 19.86 21.14
CA VAL A 238 -5.76 21.24 21.20
C VAL A 238 -5.89 21.72 22.64
N GLU A 239 -6.46 20.89 23.52
CA GLU A 239 -6.59 21.19 24.96
C GLU A 239 -5.23 21.40 25.64
N ARG A 240 -4.21 20.64 25.23
CA ARG A 240 -2.81 20.78 25.69
C ARG A 240 -2.05 21.94 25.03
N GLY A 241 -2.66 22.64 24.08
CA GLY A 241 -2.01 23.73 23.35
C GLY A 241 -0.92 23.30 22.34
N TRP A 242 -0.87 22.02 21.97
CA TRP A 242 0.08 21.50 20.96
C TRP A 242 -0.28 21.96 19.56
N PHE A 243 -1.58 22.07 19.28
CA PHE A 243 -2.09 22.42 17.97
C PHE A 243 -3.01 23.64 18.06
N HIS A 244 -2.70 24.66 17.27
CA HIS A 244 -3.68 25.70 16.92
C HIS A 244 -4.85 25.13 16.10
N ALA A 245 -6.01 25.80 16.16
CA ALA A 245 -7.23 25.36 15.47
C ALA A 245 -7.05 25.07 13.95
N PRO A 246 -6.30 25.86 13.18
CA PRO A 246 -6.01 25.52 11.77
C PRO A 246 -5.26 24.19 11.61
N GLY A 247 -4.27 23.92 12.46
CA GLY A 247 -3.52 22.66 12.43
C GLY A 247 -4.37 21.46 12.82
N ALA A 248 -5.23 21.60 13.82
CA ALA A 248 -6.19 20.56 14.20
C ALA A 248 -7.19 20.28 13.07
N SER A 249 -7.73 21.32 12.44
CA SER A 249 -8.62 21.21 11.27
C SER A 249 -7.95 20.50 10.10
N GLN A 250 -6.67 20.78 9.83
CA GLN A 250 -5.91 20.09 8.79
C GLN A 250 -5.75 18.59 9.09
N MET A 251 -5.51 18.20 10.34
CA MET A 251 -5.44 16.79 10.73
C MET A 251 -6.81 16.12 10.61
N GLN A 252 -7.90 16.79 11.00
CA GLN A 252 -9.25 16.28 10.80
C GLN A 252 -9.53 16.03 9.32
N ALA A 253 -9.10 16.93 8.44
CA ALA A 253 -9.26 16.76 7.00
C ALA A 253 -8.49 15.52 6.47
N GLN A 254 -7.31 15.21 7.03
CA GLN A 254 -6.59 13.96 6.69
C GLN A 254 -7.33 12.72 7.19
N LEU A 255 -7.93 12.77 8.37
CA LEU A 255 -8.73 11.67 8.92
C LEU A 255 -10.01 11.44 8.10
N ASN A 256 -10.67 12.51 7.67
CA ASN A 256 -11.83 12.42 6.78
C ASN A 256 -11.45 11.85 5.40
N ALA A 257 -10.32 12.27 4.83
CA ALA A 257 -9.81 11.72 3.57
C ALA A 257 -9.42 10.23 3.69
N LEU A 258 -8.93 9.81 4.86
CA LEU A 258 -8.68 8.40 5.17
C LEU A 258 -10.00 7.60 5.13
N MET A 259 -11.05 8.11 5.79
CA MET A 259 -12.36 7.46 5.82
C MET A 259 -13.04 7.44 4.45
N ASP A 260 -12.91 8.49 3.64
CA ASP A 260 -13.40 8.53 2.26
C ASP A 260 -12.70 7.45 1.40
N ALA A 261 -11.38 7.31 1.52
CA ALA A 261 -10.64 6.25 0.83
C ALA A 261 -11.11 4.86 1.27
N PHE A 262 -11.34 4.65 2.58
CA PHE A 262 -11.87 3.40 3.11
C PHE A 262 -13.28 3.09 2.57
N GLY A 263 -14.21 4.04 2.65
CA GLY A 263 -15.58 3.86 2.17
C GLY A 263 -15.67 3.58 0.66
N LYS A 264 -14.78 4.18 -0.15
CA LYS A 264 -14.66 3.84 -1.58
C LYS A 264 -14.20 2.40 -1.81
N MET A 265 -13.22 1.93 -1.05
CA MET A 265 -12.76 0.53 -1.14
C MET A 265 -13.83 -0.45 -0.64
N GLU A 266 -14.55 -0.10 0.42
CA GLU A 266 -15.69 -0.87 0.93
C GLU A 266 -16.79 -0.97 -0.12
N THR A 267 -17.13 0.14 -0.79
CA THR A 267 -18.07 0.13 -1.91
C THR A 267 -17.61 -0.83 -3.01
N ILE A 268 -16.33 -0.76 -3.42
CA ILE A 268 -15.78 -1.68 -4.43
C ILE A 268 -15.94 -3.14 -4.01
N ARG A 269 -15.77 -3.47 -2.73
CA ARG A 269 -15.91 -4.85 -2.22
C ARG A 269 -17.37 -5.30 -2.12
N LEU A 270 -18.24 -4.46 -1.56
CA LEU A 270 -19.62 -4.80 -1.22
C LEU A 270 -20.61 -4.60 -2.38
N THR A 271 -20.27 -3.78 -3.38
CA THR A 271 -21.10 -3.55 -4.57
C THR A 271 -20.44 -4.16 -5.82
N PRO A 272 -20.58 -5.48 -6.03
CA PRO A 272 -20.09 -6.13 -7.24
C PRO A 272 -20.89 -5.71 -8.49
N ILE A 273 -20.29 -5.91 -9.66
CA ILE A 273 -20.99 -5.73 -10.95
C ILE A 273 -22.26 -6.61 -10.94
N PRO A 274 -23.43 -6.08 -11.36
CA PRO A 274 -24.66 -6.83 -11.36
C PRO A 274 -24.53 -8.20 -12.04
N VAL A 275 -24.90 -9.26 -11.32
CA VAL A 275 -24.70 -10.65 -11.76
C VAL A 275 -25.43 -10.94 -13.09
N ALA A 276 -26.58 -10.31 -13.33
CA ALA A 276 -27.32 -10.44 -14.58
C ALA A 276 -26.47 -10.02 -15.80
N HIS A 277 -25.68 -8.94 -15.67
CA HIS A 277 -24.78 -8.49 -16.73
C HIS A 277 -23.67 -9.52 -16.99
N LEU A 278 -23.06 -10.06 -15.93
CA LEU A 278 -22.00 -11.06 -16.03
C LEU A 278 -22.49 -12.36 -16.69
N ILE A 279 -23.67 -12.86 -16.28
CA ILE A 279 -24.28 -14.06 -16.85
C ILE A 279 -24.59 -13.84 -18.33
N HIS A 280 -25.31 -12.77 -18.64
CA HIS A 280 -25.70 -12.47 -20.03
C HIS A 280 -24.48 -12.34 -20.93
N GLN A 281 -23.41 -11.72 -20.45
CA GLN A 281 -22.17 -11.58 -21.20
C GLN A 281 -21.52 -12.92 -21.53
N LYS A 282 -21.44 -13.82 -20.56
CA LYS A 282 -20.89 -15.16 -20.79
C LYS A 282 -21.75 -15.96 -21.76
N GLN A 283 -23.07 -15.83 -21.68
CA GLN A 283 -24.01 -16.50 -22.59
C GLN A 283 -23.88 -15.99 -24.01
N VAL A 284 -23.84 -14.67 -24.22
CA VAL A 284 -23.70 -14.05 -25.55
C VAL A 284 -22.35 -14.41 -26.17
N LEU A 285 -21.27 -14.40 -25.39
CA LEU A 285 -19.95 -14.83 -25.86
C LEU A 285 -19.93 -16.30 -26.26
N ALA A 286 -20.52 -17.18 -25.46
CA ALA A 286 -20.61 -18.62 -25.76
C ALA A 286 -21.47 -18.88 -27.01
N LEU A 287 -22.60 -18.19 -27.14
CA LEU A 287 -23.49 -18.29 -28.31
C LEU A 287 -22.74 -17.87 -29.58
N TYR A 288 -22.06 -16.72 -29.54
CA TYR A 288 -21.25 -16.26 -30.67
C TYR A 288 -20.19 -17.29 -31.07
N GLY A 289 -19.50 -17.87 -30.08
CA GLY A 289 -18.51 -18.91 -30.33
C GLY A 289 -19.09 -20.19 -30.94
N CYS A 290 -20.34 -20.53 -30.62
CA CYS A 290 -21.05 -21.65 -31.25
C CYS A 290 -21.54 -21.33 -32.66
N VAL A 291 -21.78 -20.07 -33.01
CA VAL A 291 -22.22 -19.66 -34.36
C VAL A 291 -21.04 -19.60 -35.34
N LEU A 292 -19.85 -19.23 -34.88
CA LEU A 292 -18.66 -19.07 -35.73
C LEU A 292 -18.33 -20.27 -36.63
N PRO A 293 -18.36 -21.54 -36.16
CA PRO A 293 -18.09 -22.71 -37.00
C PRO A 293 -18.99 -22.78 -38.23
N PHE A 294 -20.29 -22.53 -38.07
CA PHE A 294 -21.25 -22.61 -39.17
C PHE A 294 -21.04 -21.51 -40.20
N ALA A 295 -20.63 -20.31 -39.77
CA ALA A 295 -20.36 -19.24 -40.72
C ALA A 295 -19.10 -19.54 -41.57
N MET A 296 -18.10 -20.19 -40.99
CA MET A 296 -16.78 -20.34 -41.62
C MET A 296 -16.53 -21.71 -42.30
N VAL A 297 -17.40 -22.71 -42.08
CA VAL A 297 -17.17 -24.09 -42.50
C VAL A 297 -17.11 -24.27 -44.02
N ASP A 298 -18.01 -23.62 -44.77
CA ASP A 298 -18.10 -23.77 -46.24
C ASP A 298 -16.81 -23.31 -46.94
N ASP A 299 -16.21 -22.20 -46.47
CA ASP A 299 -15.04 -21.59 -47.10
C ASP A 299 -13.72 -22.26 -46.67
N MET A 300 -13.65 -22.76 -45.44
CA MET A 300 -12.38 -23.09 -44.77
C MET A 300 -12.25 -24.57 -44.38
N GLY A 301 -13.35 -25.31 -44.31
CA GLY A 301 -13.37 -26.72 -43.91
C GLY A 301 -12.60 -26.98 -42.60
N TRP A 302 -11.58 -27.83 -42.64
CA TRP A 302 -10.76 -28.15 -41.46
C TRP A 302 -9.95 -26.97 -40.90
N TRP A 303 -9.68 -25.93 -41.70
CA TRP A 303 -9.03 -24.71 -41.19
C TRP A 303 -9.94 -23.90 -40.26
N THR A 304 -11.25 -24.17 -40.25
CA THR A 304 -12.18 -23.55 -39.31
C THR A 304 -11.82 -23.87 -37.87
N VAL A 305 -11.37 -25.09 -37.56
CA VAL A 305 -11.00 -25.51 -36.19
C VAL A 305 -9.91 -24.63 -35.56
N PRO A 306 -8.70 -24.50 -36.14
CA PRO A 306 -7.65 -23.68 -35.54
C PRO A 306 -8.00 -22.19 -35.51
N ILE A 307 -8.77 -21.69 -36.49
CA ILE A 307 -9.09 -20.25 -36.58
C ILE A 307 -10.17 -19.87 -35.58
N VAL A 308 -11.25 -20.65 -35.47
CA VAL A 308 -12.26 -20.45 -34.42
C VAL A 308 -11.62 -20.61 -33.05
N SER A 309 -10.75 -21.59 -32.84
CA SER A 309 -10.02 -21.76 -31.58
C SER A 309 -9.20 -20.51 -31.22
N LEU A 310 -8.54 -19.88 -32.20
CA LEU A 310 -7.79 -18.64 -32.01
C LEU A 310 -8.71 -17.46 -31.64
N VAL A 311 -9.85 -17.31 -32.32
CA VAL A 311 -10.84 -16.26 -32.01
C VAL A 311 -11.43 -16.45 -30.62
N ILE A 312 -11.77 -17.68 -30.24
CA ILE A 312 -12.30 -18.00 -28.91
C ILE A 312 -11.25 -17.74 -27.85
N PHE A 313 -10.00 -18.11 -28.11
CA PHE A 313 -8.88 -17.80 -27.22
C PHE A 313 -8.74 -16.29 -26.96
N THR A 314 -8.86 -15.44 -27.99
CA THR A 314 -8.75 -13.98 -27.79
C THR A 314 -9.95 -13.40 -27.04
N LEU A 315 -11.17 -13.80 -27.38
CA LEU A 315 -12.38 -13.26 -26.77
C LEU A 315 -12.56 -13.70 -25.31
N TYR A 316 -12.41 -14.99 -25.02
CA TYR A 316 -12.38 -15.47 -23.63
C TYR A 316 -11.15 -14.98 -22.88
N GLY A 317 -10.04 -14.71 -23.57
CA GLY A 317 -8.87 -14.07 -22.98
C GLY A 317 -9.19 -12.70 -22.40
N ILE A 318 -9.86 -11.82 -23.16
CA ILE A 318 -10.27 -10.49 -22.70
C ILE A 318 -11.32 -10.60 -21.58
N GLU A 319 -12.28 -11.50 -21.73
CA GLU A 319 -13.31 -11.78 -20.72
C GLU A 319 -12.69 -12.18 -19.37
N GLY A 320 -11.69 -13.08 -19.42
CA GLY A 320 -10.97 -13.56 -18.24
C GLY A 320 -10.01 -12.54 -17.64
N ILE A 321 -9.53 -11.55 -18.41
CA ILE A 321 -8.82 -10.39 -17.82
C ILE A 321 -9.80 -9.59 -16.98
N GLY A 322 -10.99 -9.32 -17.52
CA GLY A 322 -12.03 -8.57 -16.81
C GLY A 322 -12.40 -9.23 -15.47
N SER A 323 -12.63 -10.54 -15.45
CA SER A 323 -12.95 -11.24 -14.19
C SER A 323 -11.83 -11.18 -13.16
N GLN A 324 -10.55 -11.25 -13.56
CA GLN A 324 -9.44 -11.13 -12.61
C GLN A 324 -9.26 -9.72 -12.05
N LEU A 325 -9.72 -8.69 -12.76
CA LEU A 325 -9.60 -7.30 -12.29
C LEU A 325 -10.81 -6.84 -11.45
N GLU A 326 -11.91 -7.58 -11.46
CA GLU A 326 -13.16 -7.13 -10.83
C GLU A 326 -13.14 -7.18 -9.29
N ASP A 327 -12.32 -8.04 -8.69
CA ASP A 327 -12.12 -8.15 -7.23
C ASP A 327 -10.65 -7.85 -6.84
N PRO A 328 -10.25 -6.58 -6.76
CA PRO A 328 -8.84 -6.21 -6.62
C PRO A 328 -8.21 -6.50 -5.25
N PHE A 329 -9.02 -6.88 -4.24
CA PHE A 329 -8.57 -7.05 -2.85
C PHE A 329 -8.38 -8.51 -2.44
N GLY A 330 -8.60 -9.45 -3.35
CA GLY A 330 -8.50 -10.88 -3.11
C GLY A 330 -7.07 -11.40 -2.90
N TYR A 331 -6.90 -12.67 -3.25
CA TYR A 331 -5.66 -13.43 -3.13
C TYR A 331 -5.10 -13.87 -4.50
N ASP A 332 -5.71 -13.44 -5.59
CA ASP A 332 -5.23 -13.75 -6.91
C ASP A 332 -3.87 -13.10 -7.14
N ARG A 333 -3.09 -13.71 -8.03
CA ARG A 333 -1.73 -13.23 -8.32
C ARG A 333 -1.69 -11.83 -8.91
N ASN A 334 -2.80 -11.41 -9.51
CA ASN A 334 -2.95 -10.13 -10.19
C ASN A 334 -3.64 -9.07 -9.31
N ASP A 335 -4.08 -9.45 -8.11
CA ASP A 335 -4.70 -8.54 -7.15
C ASP A 335 -3.67 -7.58 -6.56
N ILE A 336 -4.21 -6.56 -5.89
CA ILE A 336 -3.40 -5.63 -5.11
C ILE A 336 -2.73 -6.42 -3.99
N LYS A 337 -1.40 -6.31 -3.91
CA LYS A 337 -0.60 -6.98 -2.88
C LYS A 337 -0.73 -6.26 -1.53
N MET A 338 -1.89 -6.39 -0.90
CA MET A 338 -2.24 -5.67 0.32
C MET A 338 -1.28 -5.97 1.46
N ASP A 339 -0.91 -7.25 1.68
CA ASP A 339 0.01 -7.64 2.76
C ASP A 339 1.38 -6.96 2.62
N ALA A 340 1.88 -6.88 1.39
CA ALA A 340 3.14 -6.19 1.07
C ALA A 340 3.02 -4.67 1.31
N LEU A 341 1.91 -4.05 0.91
CA LEU A 341 1.68 -2.62 1.11
C LEU A 341 1.62 -2.26 2.59
N VAL A 342 0.90 -3.06 3.37
CA VAL A 342 0.71 -2.86 4.81
C VAL A 342 2.02 -3.13 5.57
N GLY A 343 2.77 -4.19 5.20
CA GLY A 343 4.08 -4.49 5.77
C GLY A 343 5.14 -3.41 5.48
N ASP A 344 5.15 -2.89 4.25
CA ASP A 344 6.01 -1.76 3.87
C ASP A 344 5.66 -0.50 4.70
N ALA A 345 4.37 -0.17 4.83
CA ALA A 345 3.90 0.98 5.61
C ALA A 345 4.30 0.88 7.09
N LYS A 346 4.16 -0.31 7.69
CA LYS A 346 4.58 -0.58 9.06
C LYS A 346 6.09 -0.40 9.24
N THR A 347 6.88 -0.96 8.34
CA THR A 347 8.36 -0.83 8.37
C THR A 347 8.78 0.64 8.29
N GLU A 348 8.13 1.41 7.43
CA GLU A 348 8.41 2.83 7.26
C GLU A 348 8.10 3.63 8.54
N ILE A 349 6.90 3.47 9.09
CA ILE A 349 6.47 4.23 10.27
C ILE A 349 7.25 3.80 11.52
N ASP A 350 7.63 2.52 11.65
CA ASP A 350 8.50 2.04 12.73
C ASP A 350 9.84 2.78 12.76
N VAL A 351 10.47 3.00 11.60
CA VAL A 351 11.74 3.73 11.50
C VAL A 351 11.55 5.18 11.93
N VAL A 352 10.46 5.82 11.52
CA VAL A 352 10.13 7.20 11.92
C VAL A 352 9.91 7.28 13.44
N LEU A 353 9.16 6.33 14.01
CA LEU A 353 8.88 6.29 15.44
C LEU A 353 10.15 6.01 16.25
N ALA A 354 11.03 5.11 15.79
CA ALA A 354 12.31 4.83 16.44
C ALA A 354 13.23 6.06 16.45
N GLU A 355 13.30 6.80 15.35
CA GLU A 355 14.05 8.06 15.30
C GLU A 355 13.45 9.11 16.24
N TRP A 356 12.13 9.23 16.27
CA TRP A 356 11.46 10.15 17.19
C TRP A 356 11.75 9.81 18.67
N ARG A 357 11.71 8.53 19.06
CA ARG A 357 12.10 8.08 20.41
C ARG A 357 13.53 8.50 20.76
N ARG A 358 14.47 8.27 19.83
CA ARG A 358 15.87 8.66 20.00
C ARG A 358 16.03 10.17 20.23
N VAL A 359 15.32 10.98 19.45
CA VAL A 359 15.34 12.45 19.59
C VAL A 359 14.76 12.88 20.94
N MET A 360 13.65 12.27 21.37
CA MET A 360 13.02 12.57 22.65
C MET A 360 13.88 12.21 23.86
N GLU A 361 14.62 11.10 23.81
CA GLU A 361 15.59 10.73 24.84
C GLU A 361 16.74 11.75 24.94
N MET A 362 17.27 12.20 23.80
CA MET A 362 18.32 13.23 23.77
C MET A 362 17.84 14.58 24.30
N ALA A 363 16.61 14.96 23.95
CA ALA A 363 15.99 16.19 24.42
C ALA A 363 15.77 16.17 25.94
N ASP A 364 15.29 15.04 26.49
CA ASP A 364 15.09 14.85 27.93
C ASP A 364 16.39 14.95 28.72
N GLY A 365 17.43 14.25 28.24
CA GLY A 365 18.75 14.28 28.88
C GLY A 365 19.39 15.67 28.85
N GLY A 366 19.27 16.38 27.72
CA GLY A 366 19.77 17.75 27.60
C GLY A 366 19.03 18.74 28.51
N TYR A 367 17.71 18.61 28.61
CA TYR A 367 16.88 19.46 29.47
C TYR A 367 17.22 19.27 30.95
N ARG A 368 17.28 18.02 31.43
CA ARG A 368 17.61 17.70 32.84
C ARG A 368 19.01 18.15 33.23
N ALA A 369 19.99 18.02 32.33
CA ALA A 369 21.34 18.52 32.56
C ALA A 369 21.37 20.06 32.73
N HIS A 370 20.63 20.79 31.89
CA HIS A 370 20.52 22.24 31.98
C HIS A 370 19.83 22.68 33.29
N GLU A 371 18.73 22.02 33.66
CA GLU A 371 17.99 22.29 34.90
C GLU A 371 18.83 22.03 36.16
N SER A 372 19.65 20.97 36.14
CA SER A 372 20.58 20.67 37.24
C SER A 372 21.68 21.72 37.39
N ASN A 373 22.21 22.25 36.27
CA ASN A 373 23.23 23.29 36.30
C ASN A 373 22.65 24.65 36.73
N SER A 374 21.45 25.02 36.27
CA SER A 374 20.81 26.26 36.71
C SER A 374 20.48 26.25 38.20
N ASN A 375 20.09 25.10 38.75
CA ASN A 375 19.85 24.96 40.19
C ASN A 375 21.14 24.92 41.02
N ALA A 376 22.29 24.54 40.42
CA ALA A 376 23.59 24.60 41.09
C ALA A 376 24.19 26.02 41.13
N ASP A 377 23.98 26.81 40.07
CA ASP A 377 24.45 28.21 39.99
C ASP A 377 23.53 29.20 40.73
N GLY A 378 22.31 28.81 41.09
CA GLY A 378 21.32 29.63 41.81
C GLY A 378 21.66 29.97 43.27
N ASN A 379 22.82 29.56 43.78
CA ASN A 379 23.29 29.89 45.13
C ASN A 379 24.22 31.12 45.20
N HIS A 380 24.38 31.86 44.10
CA HIS A 380 25.05 33.17 44.10
C HIS A 380 24.07 34.27 43.66
N GLU A 381 23.37 34.87 44.63
CA GLU A 381 22.63 36.11 44.43
C GLU A 381 23.61 37.26 44.11
N GLY A 382 23.62 37.68 42.84
CA GLY A 382 24.31 38.86 42.36
C GLY A 382 23.40 39.64 41.42
N SER A 383 22.90 40.77 41.93
CA SER A 383 22.07 41.77 41.26
C SER A 383 22.55 42.10 39.84
N GLY A 384 21.67 41.96 38.83
CA GLY A 384 21.96 42.26 37.43
C GLY A 384 20.71 42.27 36.56
N ASP A 385 20.22 43.47 36.31
CA ASP A 385 19.14 43.79 35.37
C ASP A 385 19.51 43.34 33.94
N GLY A 386 18.69 42.50 33.32
CA GLY A 386 18.97 41.98 31.97
C GLY A 386 18.12 40.78 31.57
N LEU A 387 16.99 41.06 30.90
CA LEU A 387 16.29 40.21 29.93
C LEU A 387 16.77 38.74 29.85
N VAL A 388 16.34 37.91 30.80
CA VAL A 388 16.41 36.46 30.63
C VAL A 388 15.30 36.09 29.66
N ALA A 389 15.64 36.06 28.37
CA ALA A 389 14.77 35.42 27.38
C ALA A 389 14.63 33.95 27.79
N GLU A 390 13.47 33.59 28.36
CA GLU A 390 13.03 32.21 28.53
C GLU A 390 13.16 31.50 27.19
N LYS A 391 14.25 30.73 27.01
CA LYS A 391 14.39 29.90 25.82
C LYS A 391 13.39 28.76 25.95
N GLY A 392 12.23 28.92 25.32
CA GLY A 392 11.26 27.85 25.16
C GLY A 392 11.92 26.60 24.59
N PHE A 393 11.46 25.43 25.02
CA PHE A 393 11.80 24.14 24.48
C PHE A 393 11.44 24.08 22.98
N ALA A 394 12.43 23.76 22.16
CA ALA A 394 12.26 23.50 20.73
C ALA A 394 12.69 22.06 20.44
N MET A 395 11.84 21.30 19.73
CA MET A 395 12.18 19.91 19.40
C MET A 395 13.40 19.88 18.45
N PRO A 396 14.43 19.07 18.73
CA PRO A 396 15.54 18.89 17.81
C PRO A 396 15.07 18.31 16.46
N ASP A 397 15.71 18.73 15.38
CA ASP A 397 15.42 18.19 14.05
C ASP A 397 15.64 16.66 14.01
N MET A 398 14.60 15.94 13.63
CA MET A 398 14.69 14.51 13.33
C MET A 398 15.60 14.26 12.12
N PHE A 399 16.24 13.08 12.07
CA PHE A 399 17.09 12.62 10.98
C PHE A 399 18.43 13.37 10.81
N LEU A 400 18.77 14.28 11.73
CA LEU A 400 20.11 14.87 11.82
C LEU A 400 20.97 14.11 12.83
N ARG A 401 22.20 13.79 12.43
CA ARG A 401 23.23 13.32 13.37
C ARG A 401 23.77 14.55 14.11
N SER A 402 23.69 14.56 15.44
CA SER A 402 24.28 15.65 16.22
C SER A 402 25.78 15.70 15.90
N ARG A 403 26.28 16.89 15.55
CA ARG A 403 27.73 17.13 15.63
C ARG A 403 28.03 17.14 17.12
N VAL A 404 28.63 16.07 17.63
CA VAL A 404 29.32 16.14 18.92
C VAL A 404 30.41 17.20 18.75
N ARG A 405 30.15 18.43 19.18
CA ARG A 405 31.23 19.37 19.49
C ARG A 405 31.92 18.79 20.72
N MET A 406 33.02 18.09 20.50
CA MET A 406 33.94 17.79 21.59
C MET A 406 34.34 19.14 22.20
N PRO A 407 34.20 19.35 23.52
CA PRO A 407 34.70 20.55 24.15
C PRO A 407 36.22 20.61 23.93
N GLY A 408 36.69 21.65 23.23
CA GLY A 408 38.12 21.91 23.05
C GLY A 408 38.72 21.66 21.66
N GLN A 409 38.01 21.98 20.57
CA GLN A 409 38.71 22.32 19.32
C GLN A 409 38.28 23.71 18.84
N PRO A 410 39.24 24.59 18.49
CA PRO A 410 39.01 26.00 18.17
C PRO A 410 38.09 26.21 16.96
#